data_AF-A0A2E7T8T1-F1
#
_entry.id   AF-A0A2E7T8T1-F1
#
_cell.length_a   1.000
_cell.length_b   1.000
_cell.length_c   1.000
_cell.angle_alpha   90.00
_cell.angle_beta   90.00
_cell.angle_gamma   90.00
#
_symmetry.space_group_name_H-M   'P 1'
#
loop_
_entity.id
_entity.type
_entity.pdbx_description
1 polymer ?
#
loop_
_entity_poly.entity_id
_entity_poly.type
_entity_poly.pdbx_seq_one_letter_code
_entity_poly.pdbx_strand_id
1 'polypeptide(L)'
;MVDREKHEISEDFAEQQTTQQQAKRNAWRALLIPAVGSAAFFATTLANVIKTYRKEGWPSGAFTVTDKVLMATPFIIFGLAMHEIATNGDTKVTEQ
;
A
#
# COMPACT_ATOMS: atom_id res chain seq x y z
N MET A 1 50.67 -7.33 1.87
CA MET A 1 50.03 -6.08 1.40
C MET A 1 48.67 -6.38 0.76
N VAL A 2 48.60 -7.34 -0.16
CA VAL A 2 47.35 -7.80 -0.82
C VAL A 2 46.26 -8.32 0.13
N ASP A 3 46.62 -8.98 1.24
CA ASP A 3 45.62 -9.53 2.17
C ASP A 3 44.85 -8.47 2.96
N ARG A 4 45.41 -7.26 3.10
CA ARG A 4 44.78 -6.14 3.80
C ARG A 4 43.70 -5.49 2.92
N GLU A 5 44.01 -5.29 1.65
CA GLU A 5 43.07 -4.76 0.66
C GLU A 5 41.84 -5.66 0.49
N LYS A 6 42.04 -6.99 0.48
CA LYS A 6 40.92 -7.94 0.40
C LYS A 6 39.96 -7.84 1.60
N HIS A 7 40.50 -7.59 2.79
CA HIS A 7 39.73 -7.47 4.02
C HIS A 7 38.88 -6.19 4.01
N GLU A 8 39.50 -5.07 3.63
CA GLU A 8 38.87 -3.75 3.56
C GLU A 8 37.75 -3.72 2.51
N ILE A 9 37.99 -4.32 1.33
CA ILE A 9 37.00 -4.48 0.27
C ILE A 9 35.81 -5.33 0.75
N SER A 10 36.06 -6.41 1.51
CA SER A 10 34.99 -7.26 2.02
C SER A 10 34.12 -6.59 3.10
N GLU A 11 34.72 -5.72 3.92
CA GLU A 11 33.96 -4.90 4.88
C GLU A 11 33.09 -3.87 4.14
N ASP A 12 33.64 -3.14 3.17
CA ASP A 12 32.88 -2.17 2.36
C ASP A 12 31.68 -2.83 1.64
N PHE A 13 31.87 -4.02 1.05
CA PHE A 13 30.77 -4.76 0.42
C PHE A 13 29.72 -5.24 1.44
N ALA A 14 30.14 -5.66 2.64
CA ALA A 14 29.22 -6.04 3.71
C ALA A 14 28.42 -4.82 4.21
N GLU A 15 29.08 -3.67 4.41
CA GLU A 15 28.43 -2.41 4.79
C GLU A 15 27.45 -1.90 3.72
N GLN A 16 27.80 -2.00 2.44
CA GLN A 16 26.90 -1.66 1.34
C GLN A 16 25.67 -2.58 1.29
N GLN A 17 25.85 -3.89 1.48
CA GLN A 17 24.73 -4.83 1.53
C GLN A 17 23.80 -4.54 2.70
N THR A 18 24.35 -4.25 3.89
CA THR A 18 23.52 -3.92 5.06
C THR A 18 22.76 -2.61 4.84
N THR A 19 23.36 -1.61 4.21
CA THR A 19 22.72 -0.34 3.87
C THR A 19 21.56 -0.52 2.89
N GLN A 20 21.76 -1.31 1.82
CA GLN A 20 20.69 -1.62 0.86
C GLN A 20 19.56 -2.44 1.51
N GLN A 21 19.89 -3.40 2.38
CA GLN A 21 18.91 -4.18 3.14
C GLN A 21 18.04 -3.27 4.02
N GLN A 22 18.65 -2.28 4.68
CA GLN A 22 17.94 -1.30 5.51
C GLN A 22 17.05 -0.39 4.67
N ALA A 23 17.53 0.10 3.52
CA ALA A 23 16.73 0.91 2.60
C ALA A 23 15.48 0.16 2.10
N LYS A 24 15.64 -1.11 1.69
CA LYS A 24 14.50 -1.96 1.28
C LYS A 24 13.50 -2.15 2.42
N ARG A 25 13.97 -2.45 3.63
CA ARG A 25 13.10 -2.57 4.81
C ARG A 25 12.34 -1.29 5.09
N ASN A 26 13.00 -0.14 4.99
CA ASN A 26 12.35 1.15 5.22
C ASN A 26 11.27 1.44 4.17
N ALA A 27 11.52 1.13 2.90
CA ALA A 27 10.52 1.25 1.83
C ALA A 27 9.29 0.37 2.10
N TRP A 28 9.49 -0.90 2.43
CA TRP A 28 8.38 -1.80 2.78
C TRP A 28 7.63 -1.36 4.03
N ARG A 29 8.33 -0.87 5.06
CA ARG A 29 7.69 -0.34 6.27
C ARG A 29 6.87 0.92 5.99
N ALA A 30 7.37 1.79 5.11
CA ALA A 30 6.65 3.00 4.69
C ALA A 30 5.33 2.65 3.99
N LEU A 31 5.22 1.51 3.32
CA LEU A 31 3.98 0.99 2.75
C LEU A 31 3.08 0.31 3.79
N LEU A 32 3.68 -0.46 4.72
CA LEU A 32 2.92 -1.22 5.72
C LEU A 32 2.22 -0.33 6.75
N ILE A 33 2.87 0.74 7.22
CA ILE A 33 2.30 1.64 8.23
C ILE A 33 0.91 2.19 7.79
N PRO A 34 0.77 2.83 6.61
CA PRO A 34 -0.52 3.29 6.14
C PRO A 34 -1.49 2.15 5.81
N ALA A 35 -0.99 1.02 5.28
CA ALA A 35 -1.82 -0.15 4.99
C ALA A 35 -2.53 -0.69 6.24
N VAL A 36 -1.80 -0.85 7.35
CA VAL A 36 -2.37 -1.31 8.63
C VAL A 36 -3.41 -0.33 9.17
N GLY A 37 -3.15 0.99 9.08
CA GLY A 37 -4.12 2.01 9.48
C GLY A 37 -5.41 1.96 8.65
N SER A 38 -5.29 1.82 7.33
CA SER A 38 -6.44 1.69 6.43
C SER A 38 -7.26 0.43 6.70
N ALA A 39 -6.60 -0.70 6.98
CA ALA A 39 -7.27 -1.95 7.35
C ALA A 39 -8.02 -1.82 8.69
N ALA A 40 -7.44 -1.16 9.69
CA ALA A 40 -8.09 -0.91 10.97
C ALA A 40 -9.32 0.00 10.82
N PHE A 41 -9.22 1.05 10.01
CA PHE A 41 -10.35 1.92 9.67
C PHE A 41 -11.46 1.13 8.96
N PHE A 42 -11.10 0.32 7.95
CA PHE A 42 -12.06 -0.50 7.22
C PHE A 42 -12.76 -1.53 8.11
N ALA A 43 -12.01 -2.22 8.98
CA ALA A 43 -12.56 -3.16 9.96
C ALA A 43 -13.56 -2.48 10.90
N THR A 44 -13.24 -1.27 11.36
CA THR A 44 -14.15 -0.46 12.20
C THR A 44 -15.43 -0.10 11.44
N THR A 45 -15.30 0.31 10.18
CA THR A 45 -16.46 0.59 9.32
C THR A 45 -17.34 -0.65 9.13
N LEU A 46 -16.76 -1.81 8.84
CA LEU A 46 -17.51 -3.08 8.70
C LEU A 46 -18.22 -3.47 10.01
N ALA A 47 -17.55 -3.35 11.15
CA ALA A 47 -18.16 -3.62 12.45
C ALA A 47 -19.38 -2.72 12.70
N ASN A 48 -19.28 -1.44 12.34
CA ASN A 48 -20.38 -0.49 12.44
C ASN A 48 -21.52 -0.81 11.45
N VAL A 49 -21.21 -1.22 10.22
CA VAL A 49 -22.23 -1.68 9.25
C VAL A 49 -23.00 -2.87 9.81
N ILE A 50 -22.31 -3.87 10.34
CA ILE A 50 -22.93 -5.05 10.94
C ILE A 50 -23.81 -4.66 12.14
N LYS A 51 -23.29 -3.79 13.01
CA LYS A 51 -24.03 -3.29 14.18
C LYS A 51 -25.31 -2.56 13.77
N THR A 52 -25.22 -1.69 12.77
CA THR A 52 -26.37 -0.93 12.24
C THR A 52 -27.37 -1.85 11.56
N TYR A 53 -26.91 -2.80 10.74
CA TYR A 53 -27.77 -3.80 10.10
C TYR A 53 -28.54 -4.63 11.13
N ARG A 54 -27.90 -5.05 12.22
CA ARG A 54 -28.57 -5.78 13.30
C ARG A 54 -29.60 -4.92 14.06
N LYS A 55 -29.43 -3.61 14.09
CA LYS A 55 -30.29 -2.68 14.84
C LYS A 55 -31.47 -2.19 14.02
N GLU A 56 -31.23 -1.82 12.76
CA GLU A 56 -32.18 -1.11 11.90
C GLU A 56 -32.59 -1.92 10.65
N GLY A 57 -32.01 -3.12 10.45
CA GLY A 57 -32.28 -3.95 9.28
C GLY A 57 -31.58 -3.47 8.00
N TRP A 58 -32.02 -3.98 6.86
CA TRP A 58 -31.48 -3.57 5.56
C TRP A 58 -31.86 -2.11 5.27
N PRO A 59 -30.95 -1.30 4.69
CA PRO A 59 -31.21 0.10 4.33
C PRO A 59 -32.18 0.23 3.12
N SER A 60 -33.39 -0.33 3.22
CA SER A 60 -34.43 -0.22 2.20
C SER A 60 -34.95 1.21 2.15
N GLY A 61 -34.39 2.02 1.25
CA GLY A 61 -34.78 3.42 1.04
C GLY A 61 -33.81 4.46 1.64
N ALA A 62 -32.75 4.03 2.32
CA ALA A 62 -31.78 4.95 2.91
C ALA A 62 -30.77 5.53 1.90
N PHE A 63 -30.66 4.93 0.71
CA PHE A 63 -29.70 5.34 -0.32
C PHE A 63 -30.41 5.81 -1.58
N THR A 64 -30.20 7.08 -1.90
CA THR A 64 -30.54 7.68 -3.19
C THR A 64 -29.58 7.20 -4.28
N VAL A 65 -29.90 7.48 -5.55
CA VAL A 65 -29.01 7.15 -6.68
C VAL A 65 -27.63 7.80 -6.51
N THR A 66 -27.59 9.02 -5.99
CA THR A 66 -26.35 9.74 -5.67
C THR A 66 -25.49 8.98 -4.66
N ASP A 67 -26.10 8.43 -3.61
CA ASP A 67 -25.37 7.67 -2.58
C ASP A 67 -24.75 6.39 -3.15
N LYS A 68 -25.42 5.75 -4.11
CA LYS A 68 -24.88 4.57 -4.80
C LYS A 68 -23.67 4.90 -5.66
N VAL A 69 -23.68 6.05 -6.35
CA VAL A 69 -22.54 6.53 -7.14
C VAL A 69 -21.36 6.88 -6.22
N LEU A 70 -21.62 7.55 -5.10
CA LEU A 70 -20.59 7.87 -4.11
C LEU A 70 -19.94 6.61 -3.53
N MET A 71 -20.72 5.58 -3.22
CA MET A 71 -20.19 4.29 -2.75
C MET A 71 -19.38 3.55 -3.81
N ALA A 72 -19.73 3.68 -5.09
CA ALA A 72 -19.00 3.03 -6.19
C ALA A 72 -17.66 3.74 -6.50
N THR A 73 -17.55 5.03 -6.17
CA THR A 73 -16.41 5.89 -6.54
C THR A 73 -15.05 5.32 -6.11
N PRO A 74 -14.84 4.85 -4.86
CA PRO A 74 -13.55 4.28 -4.45
C PRO A 74 -13.13 3.06 -5.28
N PHE A 75 -14.08 2.22 -5.70
CA PHE A 75 -13.80 1.02 -6.51
C PHE A 75 -13.46 1.37 -7.95
N ILE A 76 -14.10 2.40 -8.51
CA ILE A 76 -13.78 2.91 -9.85
C ILE A 76 -12.36 3.48 -9.86
N ILE A 77 -12.02 4.32 -8.88
CA ILE A 77 -10.68 4.90 -8.74
C ILE A 77 -9.64 3.79 -8.56
N PHE A 78 -9.91 2.81 -7.70
CA PHE A 78 -9.04 1.65 -7.52
C PHE A 78 -8.83 0.87 -8.83
N GLY A 79 -9.90 0.60 -9.58
CA GLY A 79 -9.81 -0.10 -10.86
C GLY A 79 -8.97 0.65 -11.89
N LEU A 80 -9.14 1.97 -11.99
CA LEU A 80 -8.33 2.82 -12.88
C LEU A 80 -6.86 2.85 -12.47
N ALA A 81 -6.57 2.96 -11.17
CA ALA A 81 -5.19 2.94 -10.66
C ALA A 81 -4.51 1.59 -10.94
N MET A 82 -5.23 0.48 -10.72
CA MET A 82 -4.73 -0.86 -11.05
C MET A 82 -4.50 -1.05 -12.55
N HIS A 83 -5.41 -0.55 -13.38
CA HIS A 83 -5.26 -0.57 -14.83
C HIS A 83 -4.01 0.22 -15.26
N GLU A 84 -3.83 1.44 -14.75
CA GLU A 84 -2.65 2.28 -15.02
C GLU A 84 -1.35 1.57 -14.64
N ILE A 85 -1.29 0.95 -13.47
CA ILE A 85 -0.11 0.18 -13.03
C ILE A 85 0.13 -1.03 -13.95
N ALA A 86 -0.92 -1.72 -14.36
CA ALA A 86 -0.81 -2.90 -15.23
C ALA A 86 -0.40 -2.55 -16.67
N THR A 87 -0.84 -1.41 -17.21
CA THR A 87 -0.53 -1.00 -18.59
C THR A 87 0.73 -0.15 -18.70
N ASN A 88 1.03 0.68 -17.70
CA ASN A 88 2.10 1.70 -17.76
C ASN A 88 3.20 1.50 -16.68
N GLY A 89 3.13 0.45 -15.87
CA GLY A 89 4.08 0.17 -14.79
C GLY A 89 5.51 -0.19 -15.23
N ASP A 90 5.74 -0.44 -16.53
CA ASP A 90 7.06 -0.76 -17.10
C ASP A 90 7.76 0.43 -17.77
N THR A 91 7.22 1.65 -17.71
CA THR A 91 7.96 2.82 -18.23
C THR A 91 9.13 3.17 -17.32
N LYS A 92 10.31 2.75 -17.79
CA LYS A 92 11.64 3.07 -17.28
C LYS A 92 11.71 4.49 -16.70
N VAL A 93 12.26 4.59 -15.50
CA VAL A 93 12.81 5.83 -14.95
C VAL A 93 13.70 6.44 -16.04
N THR A 94 13.17 7.45 -16.72
CA THR A 94 13.95 8.27 -17.62
C THR A 94 14.70 9.22 -16.70
N GLU A 95 15.97 8.93 -16.46
CA GLU A 95 16.91 9.89 -15.87
C GLU A 95 16.80 11.20 -16.66
N GLN A 96 16.51 12.29 -15.95
CA GLN A 96 16.80 13.66 -16.35
C GLN A 96 17.56 14.31 -15.21
#